data_AF-A0A3C0VZ07-F1
#
_entry.id   AF-A0A3C0VZ07-F1
#
_cell.length_a   1.000
_cell.length_b   1.000
_cell.length_c   1.000
_cell.angle_alpha   90.00
_cell.angle_beta   90.00
_cell.angle_gamma   90.00
#
_symmetry.space_group_name_H-M   'P 1'
#
loop_
_entity.id
_entity.type
_entity.pdbx_description
1 polymer ?
#
loop_
_entity_poly.entity_id
_entity_poly.type
_entity_poly.pdbx_seq_one_letter_code
_entity_poly.pdbx_strand_id
1 'polypeptide(L)'
;MNFRRHMTALFLSVVLSVTSLVAESHWAYQPIKRPKAPSVGGNKIDSFLNARLAKAGVKPNGQATPKELIRRVSIVLTGLPPTPEQVRAFEARYAKDDEQAYIRLVEEQLSSKHFGERWAQHWLDVIRWAETNGSEANLYRKMAWVYRDYVVRAFNEDLPYDRFVREQLAGDTLGRGEATGFLVSGPHVPPATIGQIPEAIRQARADRMDEIIQTVGSSLLGLTMNCARCHDHKFDPVSIDDYYSMTAVFQGIEFGSRSPEFGPDHPRRQRGEALLKAIAGERKKLRDTGPWQEDWGGYREVHFGAAKFKAVKVNFKTPYVGVDELELFGPDPKQGNVALASRGTKVSGPDHM
;
A
#
# COMPACT_ATOMS: atom_id res chain seq x y z
N MET A 1 15.79 21.64 -61.19
CA MET A 1 14.90 20.62 -60.59
C MET A 1 15.72 19.78 -59.62
N ASN A 2 15.51 19.95 -58.31
CA ASN A 2 15.80 18.91 -57.31
C ASN A 2 15.05 19.25 -56.01
N PHE A 3 13.75 18.95 -56.03
CA PHE A 3 12.75 19.34 -55.03
C PHE A 3 12.60 18.33 -53.88
N ARG A 4 13.66 17.58 -53.53
CA ARG A 4 13.53 16.38 -52.67
C ARG A 4 14.43 16.30 -51.43
N ARG A 5 15.14 17.37 -51.05
CA ARG A 5 16.03 17.36 -49.85
C ARG A 5 15.77 18.44 -48.81
N HIS A 6 14.71 19.24 -48.93
CA HIS A 6 14.39 20.30 -47.95
C HIS A 6 13.10 20.09 -47.15
N MET A 7 12.33 19.02 -47.42
CA MET A 7 11.13 18.70 -46.64
C MET A 7 11.41 17.82 -45.41
N THR A 8 12.51 17.07 -45.37
CA THR A 8 12.75 16.12 -44.26
C THR A 8 13.34 16.78 -43.01
N ALA A 9 14.11 17.87 -43.15
CA ALA A 9 14.68 18.61 -42.02
C ALA A 9 13.67 19.59 -41.38
N LEU A 10 12.73 20.13 -42.15
CA LEU A 10 11.69 21.02 -41.63
C LEU A 10 10.64 20.25 -40.80
N PHE A 11 10.33 19.01 -41.17
CA PHE A 11 9.38 18.18 -40.42
C PHE A 11 9.92 17.72 -39.06
N LEU A 12 11.24 17.50 -38.92
CA LEU A 12 11.83 17.07 -37.64
C LEU A 12 12.00 18.24 -36.65
N SER A 13 12.31 19.44 -37.15
CA SER A 13 12.45 20.66 -36.33
C SER A 13 11.08 21.21 -35.85
N VAL A 14 10.04 21.10 -36.67
CA VAL A 14 8.69 21.56 -36.29
C VAL A 14 8.08 20.62 -35.24
N VAL A 15 8.34 19.31 -35.29
CA VAL A 15 7.78 18.38 -34.28
C VAL A 15 8.44 18.55 -32.91
N LEU A 16 9.76 18.78 -32.83
CA LEU A 16 10.43 19.06 -31.54
C LEU A 16 10.12 20.45 -30.97
N SER A 17 9.92 21.47 -31.81
CA SER A 17 9.62 22.82 -31.32
C SER A 17 8.16 23.00 -30.90
N VAL A 18 7.23 22.20 -31.46
CA VAL A 18 5.81 22.28 -31.10
C VAL A 18 5.52 21.57 -29.77
N THR A 19 6.22 20.49 -29.41
CA THR A 19 6.04 19.81 -28.13
C THR A 19 6.46 20.67 -26.93
N SER A 20 7.59 21.39 -27.03
CA SER A 20 8.07 22.29 -25.97
C SER A 20 7.13 23.49 -25.72
N LEU A 21 6.58 24.11 -26.77
CA LEU A 21 5.63 25.22 -26.63
C LEU A 21 4.25 24.80 -26.09
N VAL A 22 3.80 23.57 -26.37
CA VAL A 22 2.50 23.07 -25.87
C VAL A 22 2.55 22.79 -24.37
N ALA A 23 3.65 22.22 -23.87
CA ALA A 23 3.81 21.96 -22.44
C ALA A 23 3.90 23.26 -21.62
N GLU A 24 4.67 24.25 -22.08
CA GLU A 24 4.77 25.54 -21.37
C GLU A 24 3.47 26.32 -21.38
N SER A 25 2.64 26.26 -22.43
CA SER A 25 1.38 27.00 -22.50
C SER A 25 0.18 26.31 -21.82
N HIS A 26 0.33 25.06 -21.40
CA HIS A 26 -0.76 24.31 -20.78
C HIS A 26 -1.11 24.86 -19.39
N TRP A 27 -2.41 25.03 -19.12
CA TRP A 27 -2.91 25.72 -17.92
C TRP A 27 -2.42 25.12 -16.59
N ALA A 28 -2.14 23.82 -16.56
CA ALA A 28 -1.68 23.11 -15.37
C ALA A 28 -0.23 23.45 -14.97
N TYR A 29 0.59 23.91 -15.92
CA TYR A 29 1.99 24.29 -15.69
C TYR A 29 2.19 25.80 -15.54
N GLN A 30 1.10 26.57 -15.60
CA GLN A 30 1.11 28.01 -15.41
C GLN A 30 0.98 28.40 -13.93
N PRO A 31 1.59 29.51 -13.49
CA PRO A 31 1.41 29.98 -12.12
C PRO A 31 -0.06 30.19 -11.75
N ILE A 32 -0.48 29.64 -10.61
CA ILE A 32 -1.86 29.77 -10.13
C ILE A 32 -2.12 31.24 -9.73
N LYS A 33 -2.97 31.93 -10.49
CA LYS A 33 -3.44 33.28 -10.17
C LYS A 33 -4.79 33.20 -9.47
N ARG A 34 -4.88 33.67 -8.22
CA ARG A 34 -6.13 33.65 -7.45
C ARG A 34 -7.17 34.59 -8.08
N PRO A 35 -8.29 34.08 -8.61
CA PRO A 35 -9.32 34.93 -9.22
C PRO A 35 -10.08 35.70 -8.15
N LYS A 36 -10.66 36.86 -8.52
CA LYS A 36 -11.64 37.56 -7.68
C LYS A 36 -12.94 36.75 -7.67
N ALA A 37 -13.50 36.52 -6.48
CA ALA A 37 -14.77 35.84 -6.34
C ALA A 37 -15.92 36.70 -6.94
N PRO A 38 -16.88 36.11 -7.65
CA PRO A 38 -18.02 36.83 -8.22
C PRO A 38 -18.92 37.53 -7.18
N SER A 39 -18.96 37.05 -5.94
CA SER A 39 -19.70 37.67 -4.83
C SER A 39 -18.87 37.73 -3.56
N VAL A 40 -19.24 38.63 -2.63
CA VAL A 40 -18.49 38.93 -1.39
C VAL A 40 -19.06 38.18 -0.18
N GLY A 41 -20.24 37.55 -0.28
CA GLY A 41 -20.90 36.82 0.81
C GLY A 41 -21.12 35.34 0.51
N GLY A 42 -21.16 34.52 1.56
CA GLY A 42 -21.39 33.07 1.49
C GLY A 42 -20.16 32.24 1.14
N ASN A 43 -20.37 30.97 0.79
CA ASN A 43 -19.32 30.06 0.36
C ASN A 43 -18.72 30.53 -0.98
N LYS A 44 -17.40 30.73 -1.01
CA LYS A 44 -16.69 31.24 -2.20
C LYS A 44 -16.76 30.29 -3.38
N ILE A 45 -16.78 28.97 -3.16
CA ILE A 45 -16.91 27.97 -4.23
C ILE A 45 -18.29 28.10 -4.87
N ASP A 46 -19.34 28.19 -4.07
CA ASP A 46 -20.71 28.35 -4.55
C ASP A 46 -20.89 29.63 -5.37
N SER A 47 -20.17 30.71 -5.04
CA SER A 47 -20.21 31.95 -5.83
C SER A 47 -19.80 31.75 -7.30
N PHE A 48 -18.77 30.92 -7.56
CA PHE A 48 -18.34 30.60 -8.92
C PHE A 48 -19.36 29.72 -9.64
N LEU A 49 -19.92 28.73 -8.94
CA LEU A 49 -20.94 27.84 -9.49
C LEU A 49 -22.22 28.61 -9.84
N ASN A 50 -22.72 29.43 -8.91
CA ASN A 50 -23.92 30.25 -9.08
C ASN A 50 -23.77 31.26 -10.22
N ALA A 51 -22.61 31.91 -10.34
CA ALA A 51 -22.33 32.81 -11.45
C ALA A 51 -22.40 32.09 -12.81
N ARG A 52 -21.87 30.86 -12.89
CA ARG A 52 -21.91 30.06 -14.11
C ARG A 52 -23.33 29.57 -14.44
N LEU A 53 -24.08 29.12 -13.44
CA LEU A 53 -25.48 28.69 -13.54
C LEU A 53 -26.38 29.83 -14.02
N ALA A 54 -26.25 31.01 -13.41
CA ALA A 54 -27.00 32.20 -13.79
C ALA A 54 -26.74 32.59 -15.26
N LYS A 55 -25.47 32.60 -15.68
CA LYS A 55 -25.10 32.86 -17.08
C LYS A 55 -25.66 31.81 -18.05
N ALA A 56 -25.78 30.56 -17.60
CA ALA A 56 -26.33 29.46 -18.40
C ALA A 56 -27.87 29.39 -18.35
N GLY A 57 -28.54 30.23 -17.55
CA GLY A 57 -29.99 30.17 -17.34
C GLY A 57 -30.46 28.90 -16.61
N VAL A 58 -29.55 28.20 -15.92
CA VAL A 58 -29.85 26.94 -15.20
C VAL A 58 -30.12 27.27 -13.73
N LYS A 59 -31.22 26.73 -13.20
CA LYS A 59 -31.54 26.86 -11.76
C LYS A 59 -30.88 25.73 -10.98
N PRO A 60 -30.31 26.00 -9.79
CA PRO A 60 -29.82 24.95 -8.91
C PRO A 60 -30.98 24.07 -8.42
N ASN A 61 -30.67 22.81 -8.10
CA ASN A 61 -31.62 21.92 -7.45
C ASN A 61 -31.91 22.41 -6.02
N GLY A 62 -33.09 22.07 -5.51
CA GLY A 62 -33.43 22.29 -4.11
C GLY A 62 -32.52 21.51 -3.16
N GLN A 63 -32.53 21.91 -1.89
CA GLN A 63 -31.80 21.21 -0.83
C GLN A 63 -32.32 19.77 -0.69
N ALA A 64 -31.41 18.83 -0.49
CA ALA A 64 -31.78 17.44 -0.27
C ALA A 64 -32.55 17.28 1.04
N THR A 65 -33.47 16.32 1.08
CA THR A 65 -34.20 15.99 2.31
C THR A 65 -33.26 15.45 3.39
N PRO A 66 -33.61 15.54 4.68
CA PRO A 66 -32.75 15.03 5.76
C PRO A 66 -32.41 13.54 5.57
N LYS A 67 -33.39 12.74 5.13
CA LYS A 67 -33.21 11.32 4.82
C LYS A 67 -32.19 11.07 3.71
N GLU A 68 -32.19 11.89 2.66
CA GLU A 68 -31.21 11.80 1.58
C GLU A 68 -29.82 12.24 2.05
N LEU A 69 -29.74 13.30 2.86
CA LEU A 69 -28.48 13.81 3.41
C LEU A 69 -27.78 12.74 4.25
N ILE A 70 -28.46 12.14 5.24
CA ILE A 70 -27.84 11.10 6.06
C ILE A 70 -27.42 9.88 5.25
N ARG A 71 -28.25 9.44 4.30
CA ARG A 71 -27.88 8.33 3.42
C ARG A 71 -26.61 8.64 2.63
N ARG A 72 -26.51 9.83 2.04
CA ARG A 72 -25.34 10.24 1.23
C ARG A 72 -24.09 10.34 2.09
N VAL A 73 -24.15 11.04 3.22
CA VAL A 73 -22.99 11.25 4.10
C VAL A 73 -22.48 9.92 4.64
N SER A 74 -23.36 9.03 5.13
CA SER A 74 -22.94 7.71 5.61
C SER A 74 -22.29 6.87 4.52
N ILE A 75 -22.90 6.76 3.33
CA ILE A 75 -22.32 5.94 2.24
C ILE A 75 -21.02 6.54 1.72
N VAL A 76 -20.95 7.86 1.54
CA VAL A 76 -19.74 8.52 1.03
C VAL A 76 -18.58 8.37 2.00
N LEU A 77 -18.81 8.62 3.30
CA LEU A 77 -17.73 8.64 4.27
C LEU A 77 -17.36 7.24 4.78
N THR A 78 -18.32 6.32 4.91
CA THR A 78 -18.08 5.01 5.55
C THR A 78 -18.31 3.82 4.62
N GLY A 79 -18.88 4.03 3.44
CA GLY A 79 -19.31 2.95 2.53
C GLY A 79 -20.57 2.20 3.00
N LEU A 80 -21.14 2.56 4.15
CA LEU A 80 -22.27 1.86 4.76
C LEU A 80 -23.54 2.73 4.76
N PRO A 81 -24.73 2.13 4.56
CA PRO A 81 -25.99 2.83 4.76
C PRO A 81 -26.24 3.09 6.26
N PRO A 82 -26.94 4.19 6.63
CA PRO A 82 -27.31 4.45 8.02
C PRO A 82 -28.39 3.47 8.49
N THR A 83 -28.43 3.19 9.80
CA THR A 83 -29.52 2.41 10.39
C THR A 83 -30.82 3.22 10.47
N PRO A 84 -32.00 2.56 10.52
CA PRO A 84 -33.27 3.27 10.70
C PRO A 84 -33.31 4.18 11.94
N GLU A 85 -32.65 3.78 13.02
CA GLU A 85 -32.55 4.54 14.27
C GLU A 85 -31.74 5.83 14.08
N GLN A 86 -30.61 5.74 13.37
CA GLN A 86 -29.77 6.89 13.04
C GLN A 86 -30.52 7.89 12.15
N VAL A 87 -31.31 7.40 11.19
CA VAL A 87 -32.16 8.25 10.33
C VAL A 87 -33.17 9.03 11.17
N ARG A 88 -33.95 8.34 12.02
CA ARG A 88 -34.97 8.99 12.87
C ARG A 88 -34.33 10.01 13.82
N ALA A 89 -33.19 9.67 14.41
CA ALA A 89 -32.47 10.57 15.31
C ALA A 89 -31.94 11.81 14.56
N PHE A 90 -31.41 11.64 13.36
CA PHE A 90 -30.95 12.75 12.53
C PHE A 90 -32.11 13.64 12.07
N GLU A 91 -33.21 13.08 11.58
CA GLU A 91 -34.41 13.84 11.18
C GLU A 91 -34.94 14.70 12.34
N ALA A 92 -34.99 14.13 13.56
CA ALA A 92 -35.43 14.85 14.74
C ALA A 92 -34.48 15.98 15.17
N ARG A 93 -33.16 15.82 14.99
CA ARG A 93 -32.17 16.88 15.24
C ARG A 93 -32.26 17.96 14.17
N TYR A 94 -32.31 17.55 12.91
CA TYR A 94 -32.35 18.43 11.74
C TYR A 94 -33.59 19.32 11.75
N ALA A 95 -34.74 18.82 12.20
CA ALA A 95 -35.95 19.62 12.34
C ALA A 95 -35.84 20.76 13.38
N LYS A 96 -34.85 20.70 14.29
CA LYS A 96 -34.62 21.74 15.32
C LYS A 96 -33.55 22.74 14.88
N ASP A 97 -32.48 22.23 14.30
CA ASP A 97 -31.31 23.00 13.85
C ASP A 97 -30.62 22.17 12.76
N ASP A 98 -30.85 22.54 11.50
CA ASP A 98 -30.41 21.77 10.34
C ASP A 98 -28.89 21.85 10.14
N GLU A 99 -28.32 23.04 10.29
CA GLU A 99 -26.89 23.29 10.18
C GLU A 99 -26.09 22.48 11.22
N GLN A 100 -26.43 22.63 12.50
CA GLN A 100 -25.71 21.94 13.57
C GLN A 100 -25.94 20.43 13.53
N ALA A 101 -27.13 19.97 13.11
CA ALA A 101 -27.41 18.54 12.93
C ALA A 101 -26.54 17.93 11.83
N TYR A 102 -26.36 18.64 10.71
CA TYR A 102 -25.54 18.18 9.60
C TYR A 102 -24.04 18.12 9.96
N ILE A 103 -23.51 19.17 10.60
CA ILE A 103 -22.12 19.18 11.08
C ILE A 103 -21.88 18.00 12.02
N ARG A 104 -22.76 17.79 13.00
CA ARG A 104 -22.67 16.65 13.92
C ARG A 104 -22.68 15.31 13.19
N LEU A 105 -23.54 15.13 12.19
CA LEU A 105 -23.60 13.90 11.40
C LEU A 105 -22.26 13.64 10.69
N VAL A 106 -21.66 14.68 10.08
CA VAL A 106 -20.37 14.56 9.40
C VAL A 106 -19.28 14.13 10.39
N GLU A 107 -19.17 14.80 11.55
CA GLU A 107 -18.22 14.44 12.61
C GLU A 107 -18.42 12.99 13.12
N GLU A 108 -19.68 12.58 13.34
CA GLU A 108 -20.03 11.21 13.73
C GLU A 108 -19.53 10.19 12.67
N GLN A 109 -19.67 10.49 11.37
CA GLN A 109 -19.18 9.61 10.32
C GLN A 109 -17.65 9.63 10.15
N LEU A 110 -17.00 10.79 10.26
CA LEU A 110 -15.54 10.92 10.18
C LEU A 110 -14.84 10.18 11.34
N SER A 111 -15.44 10.18 12.53
CA SER A 111 -14.92 9.45 13.70
C SER A 111 -15.14 7.93 13.66
N SER A 112 -15.90 7.42 12.69
CA SER A 112 -16.17 5.98 12.53
C SER A 112 -14.92 5.25 12.03
N LYS A 113 -14.61 4.07 12.58
CA LYS A 113 -13.55 3.19 12.07
C LYS A 113 -13.71 2.85 10.58
N HIS A 114 -14.94 2.86 10.09
CA HIS A 114 -15.30 2.56 8.70
C HIS A 114 -14.92 3.70 7.75
N PHE A 115 -14.63 4.91 8.25
CA PHE A 115 -14.10 6.02 7.46
C PHE A 115 -12.77 5.63 6.82
N GLY A 116 -11.79 5.23 7.64
CA GLY A 116 -10.49 4.80 7.14
C GLY A 116 -10.56 3.57 6.24
N GLU A 117 -11.47 2.63 6.51
CA GLU A 117 -11.71 1.48 5.61
C GLU A 117 -12.19 1.93 4.22
N ARG A 118 -13.15 2.86 4.17
CA ARG A 118 -13.70 3.38 2.93
C ARG A 118 -12.68 4.21 2.15
N TRP A 119 -11.98 5.12 2.81
CA TRP A 119 -11.03 6.01 2.15
C TRP A 119 -9.72 5.31 1.78
N ALA A 120 -9.30 4.31 2.55
CA ALA A 120 -8.19 3.45 2.16
C ALA A 120 -8.46 2.72 0.85
N GLN A 121 -9.70 2.26 0.60
CA GLN A 121 -10.05 1.63 -0.67
C GLN A 121 -9.71 2.52 -1.86
N HIS A 122 -10.08 3.80 -1.81
CA HIS A 122 -9.77 4.76 -2.88
C HIS A 122 -8.27 4.92 -3.10
N TRP A 123 -7.48 4.99 -2.02
CA TRP A 123 -6.03 5.03 -2.12
C TRP A 123 -5.43 3.74 -2.72
N LEU A 124 -5.91 2.58 -2.25
CA LEU A 124 -5.46 1.28 -2.70
C LEU A 124 -5.78 1.04 -4.19
N ASP A 125 -6.92 1.53 -4.67
CA ASP A 125 -7.29 1.50 -6.08
C ASP A 125 -6.32 2.35 -6.93
N VAL A 126 -6.01 3.57 -6.48
CA VAL A 126 -5.11 4.50 -7.19
C VAL A 126 -3.70 3.91 -7.38
N ILE A 127 -3.18 3.21 -6.36
CA ILE A 127 -1.85 2.59 -6.43
C ILE A 127 -1.87 1.16 -6.99
N ARG A 128 -3.03 0.70 -7.46
CA ARG A 128 -3.23 -0.64 -8.06
C ARG A 128 -2.84 -1.76 -7.09
N TRP A 129 -3.15 -1.58 -5.80
CA TRP A 129 -2.87 -2.58 -4.79
C TRP A 129 -3.74 -3.82 -4.97
N ALA A 130 -3.12 -4.99 -4.84
CA ALA A 130 -3.82 -6.26 -4.83
C ALA A 130 -3.17 -7.22 -3.82
N GLU A 131 -3.97 -8.16 -3.33
CA GLU A 131 -3.48 -9.28 -2.51
C GLU A 131 -2.79 -10.37 -3.36
N THR A 132 -2.66 -10.15 -4.66
CA THR A 132 -1.96 -11.05 -5.58
C THR A 132 -1.02 -10.28 -6.50
N ASN A 133 -0.19 -11.02 -7.24
CA ASN A 133 0.80 -10.43 -8.12
C ASN A 133 0.25 -9.83 -9.42
N GLY A 134 -0.98 -10.16 -9.82
CA GLY A 134 -1.67 -9.51 -10.94
C GLY A 134 -1.01 -9.68 -12.31
N SER A 135 -0.10 -10.65 -12.46
CA SER A 135 0.66 -10.96 -13.68
C SER A 135 0.47 -12.43 -14.09
N GLU A 136 1.22 -12.90 -15.08
CA GLU A 136 1.11 -14.26 -15.67
C GLU A 136 1.10 -15.37 -14.60
N ALA A 137 1.96 -15.24 -13.58
CA ALA A 137 1.91 -16.03 -12.37
C ALA A 137 1.21 -15.26 -11.24
N ASN A 138 -0.10 -15.45 -11.11
CA ASN A 138 -0.92 -14.73 -10.14
C ASN A 138 -0.86 -15.35 -8.73
N LEU A 139 0.26 -15.19 -8.05
CA LEU A 139 0.49 -15.72 -6.70
C LEU A 139 -0.12 -14.82 -5.62
N TYR A 140 -0.57 -15.43 -4.52
CA TYR A 140 -1.07 -14.71 -3.34
C TYR A 140 0.07 -14.09 -2.53
N ARG A 141 -0.09 -12.81 -2.17
CA ARG A 141 0.84 -12.02 -1.36
C ARG A 141 0.42 -12.09 0.10
N LYS A 142 0.94 -13.10 0.81
CA LYS A 142 0.58 -13.41 2.21
C LYS A 142 0.67 -12.23 3.19
N MET A 143 1.51 -11.23 2.91
CA MET A 143 1.74 -10.08 3.78
C MET A 143 1.16 -8.75 3.24
N ALA A 144 0.43 -8.76 2.13
CA ALA A 144 -0.12 -7.53 1.52
C ALA A 144 -1.06 -6.74 2.45
N TRP A 145 -1.78 -7.45 3.32
CA TRP A 145 -2.67 -6.87 4.32
C TRP A 145 -1.97 -5.89 5.28
N VAL A 146 -0.65 -6.03 5.49
CA VAL A 146 0.11 -5.17 6.41
C VAL A 146 0.14 -3.72 5.92
N TYR A 147 0.31 -3.53 4.61
CA TYR A 147 0.23 -2.20 3.99
C TYR A 147 -1.21 -1.66 3.94
N ARG A 148 -2.20 -2.51 3.59
CA ARG A 148 -3.63 -2.13 3.63
C ARG A 148 -4.01 -1.58 4.99
N ASP A 149 -3.67 -2.29 6.07
CA ASP A 149 -3.99 -1.89 7.43
C ASP A 149 -3.24 -0.62 7.86
N TYR A 150 -2.05 -0.36 7.31
CA TYR A 150 -1.37 0.93 7.49
C TYR A 150 -2.18 2.08 6.89
N VAL A 151 -2.62 1.94 5.63
CA VAL A 151 -3.42 2.98 4.95
C VAL A 151 -4.72 3.25 5.69
N VAL A 152 -5.45 2.20 6.10
CA VAL A 152 -6.69 2.32 6.91
C VAL A 152 -6.43 3.10 8.19
N ARG A 153 -5.32 2.80 8.88
CA ARG A 153 -4.94 3.48 10.10
C ARG A 153 -4.57 4.94 9.85
N ALA A 154 -3.79 5.22 8.80
CA ALA A 154 -3.37 6.58 8.45
C ALA A 154 -4.58 7.51 8.21
N PHE A 155 -5.62 7.03 7.54
CA PHE A 155 -6.86 7.81 7.37
C PHE A 155 -7.63 8.00 8.67
N ASN A 156 -7.78 6.96 9.50
CA ASN A 156 -8.49 7.06 10.77
C ASN A 156 -7.76 7.92 11.82
N GLU A 157 -6.44 8.00 11.75
CA GLU A 157 -5.60 8.82 12.64
C GLU A 157 -5.38 10.25 12.10
N ASP A 158 -5.99 10.59 10.96
CA ASP A 158 -5.81 11.89 10.27
C ASP A 158 -4.32 12.23 10.07
N LEU A 159 -3.56 11.25 9.56
CA LEU A 159 -2.12 11.42 9.36
C LEU A 159 -1.87 12.55 8.34
N PRO A 160 -1.05 13.57 8.68
CA PRO A 160 -0.75 14.65 7.74
C PRO A 160 -0.22 14.13 6.41
N TYR A 161 -0.72 14.68 5.30
CA TYR A 161 -0.43 14.17 3.96
C TYR A 161 1.07 14.14 3.65
N ASP A 162 1.84 15.15 4.05
CA ASP A 162 3.29 15.18 3.85
C ASP A 162 4.00 14.01 4.56
N ARG A 163 3.52 13.66 5.75
CA ARG A 163 4.00 12.52 6.51
C ARG A 163 3.55 11.19 5.90
N PHE A 164 2.30 11.09 5.47
CA PHE A 164 1.78 9.91 4.76
C PHE A 164 2.62 9.57 3.53
N VAL A 165 2.93 10.57 2.70
CA VAL A 165 3.79 10.40 1.53
C VAL A 165 5.22 10.01 1.93
N ARG A 166 5.81 10.68 2.92
CA ARG A 166 7.18 10.39 3.37
C ARG A 166 7.32 8.97 3.93
N GLU A 167 6.37 8.52 4.74
CA GLU A 167 6.34 7.16 5.28
C GLU A 167 6.24 6.12 4.17
N GLN A 168 5.49 6.36 3.10
CA GLN A 168 5.40 5.42 1.97
C GLN A 168 6.67 5.34 1.12
N LEU A 169 7.41 6.44 0.97
CA LEU A 169 8.63 6.50 0.17
C LEU A 169 9.88 6.03 0.95
N ALA A 170 9.92 6.20 2.28
CA ALA A 170 11.11 5.97 3.09
C ALA A 170 10.81 5.38 4.49
N GLY A 171 9.69 4.68 4.64
CA GLY A 171 9.19 4.19 5.93
C GLY A 171 10.11 3.21 6.65
N ASP A 172 10.92 2.45 5.91
CA ASP A 172 11.97 1.58 6.44
C ASP A 172 12.97 2.33 7.32
N THR A 173 13.34 3.56 6.93
CA THR A 173 14.24 4.42 7.72
C THR A 173 13.54 5.14 8.89
N LEU A 174 12.20 5.16 8.90
CA LEU A 174 11.37 5.90 9.86
C LEU A 174 10.70 5.01 10.91
N GLY A 175 10.97 3.70 10.91
CA GLY A 175 10.27 2.74 11.78
C GLY A 175 8.79 2.57 11.40
N ARG A 176 8.48 2.80 10.13
CA ARG A 176 7.16 2.66 9.49
C ARG A 176 7.30 1.76 8.26
N GLY A 177 8.07 0.68 8.39
CA GLY A 177 8.44 -0.19 7.26
C GLY A 177 7.23 -0.83 6.57
N GLU A 178 6.07 -0.88 7.24
CA GLU A 178 4.82 -1.33 6.62
C GLU A 178 4.33 -0.42 5.49
N ALA A 179 4.64 0.88 5.56
CA ALA A 179 4.22 1.87 4.59
C ALA A 179 4.94 1.71 3.23
N THR A 180 6.15 1.12 3.23
CA THR A 180 6.92 0.89 1.99
C THR A 180 6.28 -0.15 1.06
N GLY A 181 5.21 -0.83 1.50
CA GLY A 181 4.36 -1.63 0.64
C GLY A 181 3.81 -0.86 -0.57
N PHE A 182 3.72 0.48 -0.46
CA PHE A 182 3.38 1.40 -1.54
C PHE A 182 4.27 1.21 -2.79
N LEU A 183 5.57 1.00 -2.60
CA LEU A 183 6.52 0.91 -3.72
C LEU A 183 6.43 -0.43 -4.46
N VAL A 184 5.83 -1.45 -3.85
CA VAL A 184 5.80 -2.82 -4.39
C VAL A 184 4.38 -3.36 -4.58
N SER A 185 3.38 -2.48 -4.55
CA SER A 185 1.96 -2.84 -4.67
C SER A 185 1.53 -3.19 -6.08
N GLY A 186 2.20 -2.65 -7.10
CA GLY A 186 1.87 -2.85 -8.52
C GLY A 186 2.00 -4.30 -9.00
N PRO A 187 1.34 -4.67 -10.09
CA PRO A 187 1.43 -6.00 -10.69
C PRO A 187 2.87 -6.31 -11.11
N HIS A 188 3.37 -7.52 -10.87
CA HIS A 188 4.72 -7.89 -11.27
C HIS A 188 4.92 -9.40 -11.38
N VAL A 189 5.86 -9.79 -12.23
CA VAL A 189 6.32 -11.18 -12.33
C VAL A 189 7.11 -11.54 -11.05
N PRO A 190 6.65 -12.53 -10.26
CA PRO A 190 7.38 -12.96 -9.07
C PRO A 190 8.81 -13.42 -9.42
N PRO A 191 9.82 -13.10 -8.60
CA PRO A 191 11.20 -13.55 -8.85
C PRO A 191 11.33 -15.07 -9.09
N ALA A 192 10.54 -15.86 -8.36
CA ALA A 192 10.54 -17.32 -8.44
C ALA A 192 10.07 -17.89 -9.79
N THR A 193 9.43 -17.09 -10.65
CA THR A 193 8.85 -17.56 -11.92
C THR A 193 9.57 -17.03 -13.16
N ILE A 194 10.62 -16.22 -12.99
CA ILE A 194 11.38 -15.64 -14.11
C ILE A 194 12.27 -16.69 -14.81
N GLY A 195 12.70 -17.71 -14.07
CA GLY A 195 13.72 -18.67 -14.53
C GLY A 195 15.15 -18.13 -14.38
N GLN A 196 16.09 -18.73 -15.11
CA GLN A 196 17.54 -18.47 -14.98
C GLN A 196 18.14 -17.74 -16.20
N ILE A 197 17.31 -17.29 -17.15
CA ILE A 197 17.77 -16.61 -18.36
C ILE A 197 18.15 -15.16 -18.01
N PRO A 198 19.40 -14.72 -18.25
CA PRO A 198 19.86 -13.37 -17.87
C PRO A 198 19.00 -12.24 -18.46
N GLU A 199 18.55 -12.38 -19.70
CA GLU A 199 17.69 -11.42 -20.40
C GLU A 199 16.34 -11.26 -19.70
N ALA A 200 15.73 -12.37 -19.29
CA ALA A 200 14.46 -12.38 -18.59
C ALA A 200 14.58 -11.73 -17.20
N ILE A 201 15.69 -11.96 -16.50
CA ILE A 201 16.00 -11.32 -15.21
C ILE A 201 16.13 -9.80 -15.38
N ARG A 202 16.87 -9.34 -16.41
CA ARG A 202 17.01 -7.90 -16.70
C ARG A 202 15.68 -7.25 -17.06
N GLN A 203 14.88 -7.91 -17.90
CA GLN A 203 13.56 -7.44 -18.30
C GLN A 203 12.63 -7.30 -17.08
N ALA A 204 12.53 -8.34 -16.25
CA ALA A 204 11.70 -8.30 -15.05
C ALA A 204 12.11 -7.21 -14.05
N ARG A 205 13.43 -6.94 -13.93
CA ARG A 205 13.91 -5.80 -13.14
C ARG A 205 13.45 -4.46 -13.72
N ALA A 206 13.56 -4.28 -15.04
CA ALA A 206 13.11 -3.07 -15.71
C ALA A 206 11.60 -2.86 -15.56
N ASP A 207 10.80 -3.92 -15.68
CA ASP A 207 9.35 -3.86 -15.51
C ASP A 207 8.94 -3.52 -14.08
N ARG A 208 9.63 -4.07 -13.06
CA ARG A 208 9.40 -3.67 -11.65
C ARG A 208 9.69 -2.19 -11.40
N MET A 209 10.74 -1.66 -12.03
CA MET A 209 11.04 -0.22 -11.92
C MET A 209 9.93 0.60 -12.57
N ASP A 210 9.45 0.20 -13.75
CA ASP A 210 8.32 0.87 -14.40
C ASP A 210 7.07 0.87 -13.50
N GLU A 211 6.81 -0.23 -12.79
CA GLU A 211 5.69 -0.30 -11.84
C GLU A 211 5.80 0.66 -10.66
N ILE A 212 7.02 0.86 -10.13
CA ILE A 212 7.27 1.89 -9.11
C ILE A 212 6.99 3.28 -9.69
N ILE A 213 7.50 3.56 -10.89
CA ILE A 213 7.32 4.86 -11.56
C ILE A 213 5.84 5.13 -11.85
N GLN A 214 5.08 4.12 -12.27
CA GLN A 214 3.62 4.22 -12.43
C GLN A 214 2.95 4.65 -11.13
N THR A 215 3.29 3.97 -10.04
CA THR A 215 2.70 4.21 -8.73
C THR A 215 3.06 5.59 -8.21
N VAL A 216 4.35 5.96 -8.18
CA VAL A 216 4.81 7.27 -7.70
C VAL A 216 4.28 8.40 -8.58
N GLY A 217 4.48 8.32 -9.90
CA GLY A 217 4.10 9.37 -10.85
C GLY A 217 2.60 9.63 -10.84
N SER A 218 1.78 8.60 -11.00
CA SER A 218 0.33 8.78 -11.12
C SER A 218 -0.32 9.15 -9.80
N SER A 219 0.12 8.55 -8.67
CA SER A 219 -0.55 8.76 -7.38
C SER A 219 -0.09 9.99 -6.61
N LEU A 220 1.17 10.40 -6.76
CA LEU A 220 1.74 11.53 -6.01
C LEU A 220 1.90 12.78 -6.86
N LEU A 221 2.34 12.64 -8.12
CA LEU A 221 2.58 13.77 -9.02
C LEU A 221 1.36 14.09 -9.89
N GLY A 222 0.42 13.15 -10.04
CA GLY A 222 -0.69 13.26 -10.98
C GLY A 222 -0.24 13.23 -12.44
N LEU A 223 0.92 12.62 -12.72
CA LEU A 223 1.53 12.55 -14.06
C LEU A 223 1.70 11.10 -14.52
N THR A 224 1.33 10.82 -15.76
CA THR A 224 1.52 9.50 -16.37
C THR A 224 2.88 9.40 -17.05
N MET A 225 3.92 9.06 -16.29
CA MET A 225 5.30 9.08 -16.81
C MET A 225 5.64 7.92 -17.77
N ASN A 226 4.73 6.96 -18.00
CA ASN A 226 5.04 5.73 -18.73
C ASN A 226 5.34 5.90 -20.22
N CYS A 227 4.77 6.90 -20.89
CA CYS A 227 5.14 7.16 -22.28
C CYS A 227 6.62 7.54 -22.39
N ALA A 228 7.15 8.22 -21.37
CA ALA A 228 8.56 8.63 -21.27
C ALA A 228 9.54 7.44 -21.21
N ARG A 229 9.07 6.21 -20.99
CA ARG A 229 9.91 5.00 -21.00
C ARG A 229 10.64 4.77 -22.31
N CYS A 230 10.00 5.09 -23.43
CA CYS A 230 10.51 4.78 -24.78
C CYS A 230 10.81 6.02 -25.63
N HIS A 231 10.16 7.15 -25.33
CA HIS A 231 10.31 8.42 -26.04
C HIS A 231 9.83 9.55 -25.14
N ASP A 232 10.24 10.80 -25.34
CA ASP A 232 9.72 11.94 -24.56
C ASP A 232 8.18 11.95 -24.51
N HIS A 233 7.64 12.27 -23.33
CA HIS A 233 6.20 12.22 -23.12
C HIS A 233 5.46 13.14 -24.09
N LYS A 234 4.34 12.67 -24.64
CA LYS A 234 3.67 13.31 -25.79
C LYS A 234 3.11 14.71 -25.48
N PHE A 235 2.67 14.93 -24.24
CA PHE A 235 1.94 16.14 -23.84
C PHE A 235 2.57 16.85 -22.63
N ASP A 236 2.91 16.08 -21.61
CA ASP A 236 3.61 16.58 -20.42
C ASP A 236 5.11 16.82 -20.66
N PRO A 237 5.73 17.79 -19.97
CA PRO A 237 7.15 18.13 -20.08
C PRO A 237 8.02 17.11 -19.31
N VAL A 238 7.95 15.85 -19.71
CA VAL A 238 8.73 14.75 -19.14
C VAL A 238 9.53 14.11 -20.26
N SER A 239 10.85 14.31 -20.23
CA SER A 239 11.75 13.67 -21.19
C SER A 239 12.01 12.20 -20.84
N ILE A 240 12.55 11.46 -21.80
CA ILE A 240 13.07 10.11 -21.55
C ILE A 240 14.18 10.12 -20.48
N ASP A 241 15.01 11.17 -20.45
CA ASP A 241 16.08 11.32 -19.46
C ASP A 241 15.50 11.56 -18.06
N ASP A 242 14.41 12.31 -17.93
CA ASP A 242 13.71 12.49 -16.65
C ASP A 242 13.14 11.17 -16.13
N TYR A 243 12.55 10.35 -17.01
CA TYR A 243 12.05 9.02 -16.66
C TYR A 243 13.17 8.13 -16.09
N TYR A 244 14.27 7.98 -16.82
CA TYR A 244 15.36 7.12 -16.36
C TYR A 244 16.09 7.71 -15.13
N SER A 245 16.20 9.04 -15.02
CA SER A 245 16.71 9.69 -13.81
C SER A 245 15.85 9.39 -12.59
N MET A 246 14.53 9.37 -12.73
CA MET A 246 13.63 9.00 -11.65
C MET A 246 13.75 7.51 -11.30
N THR A 247 13.89 6.62 -12.29
CA THR A 247 14.12 5.19 -12.01
C THR A 247 15.39 4.95 -11.20
N ALA A 248 16.44 5.77 -11.41
CA ALA A 248 17.71 5.65 -10.69
C ALA A 248 17.56 5.76 -9.17
N VAL A 249 16.61 6.57 -8.69
CA VAL A 249 16.30 6.73 -7.26
C VAL A 249 15.83 5.42 -6.63
N PHE A 250 15.14 4.57 -7.39
CA PHE A 250 14.47 3.37 -6.91
C PHE A 250 15.20 2.06 -7.24
N GLN A 251 16.36 2.11 -7.91
CA GLN A 251 17.11 0.94 -8.38
C GLN A 251 17.51 -0.07 -7.30
N GLY A 252 17.53 0.35 -6.02
CA GLY A 252 17.82 -0.51 -4.88
C GLY A 252 16.62 -1.30 -4.33
N ILE A 253 15.41 -1.08 -4.87
CA ILE A 253 14.19 -1.75 -4.40
C ILE A 253 14.06 -3.13 -5.03
N GLU A 254 13.82 -4.13 -4.18
CA GLU A 254 13.48 -5.49 -4.60
C GLU A 254 12.06 -5.85 -4.17
N PHE A 255 11.36 -6.54 -5.06
CA PHE A 255 10.00 -7.01 -4.82
C PHE A 255 10.06 -8.36 -4.10
N GLY A 256 9.53 -8.40 -2.87
CA GLY A 256 9.55 -9.60 -2.06
C GLY A 256 8.79 -9.46 -0.75
N SER A 257 8.67 -10.57 -0.02
CA SER A 257 8.16 -10.54 1.34
C SER A 257 9.28 -10.20 2.31
N ARG A 258 9.00 -9.32 3.26
CA ARG A 258 9.90 -8.96 4.36
C ARG A 258 9.09 -8.70 5.62
N SER A 259 9.73 -8.82 6.78
CA SER A 259 9.18 -8.32 8.03
C SER A 259 9.45 -6.81 8.12
N PRO A 260 8.42 -5.95 8.21
CA PRO A 260 8.61 -4.51 8.26
C PRO A 260 9.24 -4.06 9.58
N GLU A 261 10.06 -3.01 9.51
CA GLU A 261 10.64 -2.34 10.68
C GLU A 261 9.56 -1.54 11.40
N PHE A 262 9.39 -1.80 12.70
CA PHE A 262 8.47 -1.05 13.55
C PHE A 262 9.24 -0.24 14.59
N GLY A 263 8.99 1.07 14.60
CA GLY A 263 9.47 1.96 15.65
C GLY A 263 9.01 1.50 17.05
N PRO A 264 9.72 1.90 18.13
CA PRO A 264 9.36 1.49 19.49
C PRO A 264 7.93 1.85 19.92
N ASP A 265 7.41 2.96 19.40
CA ASP A 265 6.07 3.48 19.63
C ASP A 265 4.99 2.85 18.72
N HIS A 266 5.39 1.98 17.79
CA HIS A 266 4.46 1.42 16.81
C HIS A 266 3.41 0.49 17.48
N PRO A 267 2.09 0.67 17.24
CA PRO A 267 1.04 -0.08 17.94
C PRO A 267 1.16 -1.60 17.80
N ARG A 268 1.55 -2.10 16.61
CA ARG A 268 1.74 -3.55 16.40
C ARG A 268 2.91 -4.10 17.21
N ARG A 269 3.97 -3.31 17.40
CA ARG A 269 5.13 -3.72 18.18
C ARG A 269 4.77 -3.82 19.65
N GLN A 270 4.12 -2.79 20.20
CA GLN A 270 3.64 -2.79 21.59
C GLN A 270 2.68 -3.97 21.87
N ARG A 271 1.73 -4.22 20.96
CA ARG A 271 0.83 -5.37 21.04
C ARG A 271 1.59 -6.70 20.99
N GLY A 272 2.57 -6.81 20.09
CA GLY A 272 3.42 -8.00 19.96
C GLY A 272 4.22 -8.28 21.23
N GLU A 273 4.86 -7.27 21.81
CA GLU A 273 5.61 -7.38 23.06
C GLU A 273 4.72 -7.81 24.24
N ALA A 274 3.52 -7.24 24.34
CA ALA A 274 2.54 -7.65 25.36
C ALA A 274 2.09 -9.12 25.19
N LEU A 275 1.83 -9.56 23.95
CA LEU A 275 1.46 -10.94 23.65
C LEU A 275 2.61 -11.91 23.95
N LEU A 276 3.84 -11.58 23.55
CA LEU A 276 5.02 -12.40 23.85
C LEU A 276 5.25 -12.55 25.36
N LYS A 277 5.00 -11.49 26.14
CA LYS A 277 5.04 -11.55 27.61
C LYS A 277 3.96 -12.48 28.17
N ALA A 278 2.74 -12.44 27.63
CA ALA A 278 1.68 -13.35 28.02
C ALA A 278 2.01 -14.81 27.66
N ILE A 279 2.50 -15.06 26.45
CA ILE A 279 2.97 -16.37 26.00
C ILE A 279 4.07 -16.89 26.93
N ALA A 280 5.07 -16.06 27.28
CA ALA A 280 6.10 -16.45 28.23
C ALA A 280 5.54 -16.85 29.61
N GLY A 281 4.47 -16.19 30.07
CA GLY A 281 3.73 -16.56 31.26
C GLY A 281 3.08 -17.94 31.17
N GLU A 282 2.42 -18.25 30.05
CA GLU A 282 1.82 -19.57 29.82
C GLU A 282 2.90 -20.67 29.66
N ARG A 283 3.97 -20.39 28.91
CA ARG A 283 5.14 -21.27 28.80
C ARG A 283 5.71 -21.65 30.16
N LYS A 284 5.76 -20.70 31.11
CA LYS A 284 6.22 -20.99 32.48
C LYS A 284 5.32 -22.00 33.20
N LYS A 285 4.00 -21.91 33.04
CA LYS A 285 3.06 -22.88 33.63
C LYS A 285 3.21 -24.27 32.99
N LEU A 286 3.42 -24.32 31.68
CA LEU A 286 3.54 -25.58 30.93
C LEU A 286 4.84 -26.33 31.22
N ARG A 287 5.93 -25.64 31.56
CA ARG A 287 7.23 -26.28 31.89
C ARG A 287 7.13 -27.36 32.95
N ASP A 288 6.24 -27.21 33.93
CA ASP A 288 6.09 -28.15 35.03
C ASP A 288 5.12 -29.30 34.71
N THR A 289 4.48 -29.29 33.54
CA THR A 289 3.47 -30.29 33.14
C THR A 289 4.04 -31.44 32.31
N GLY A 290 5.33 -31.42 31.98
CA GLY A 290 6.01 -32.40 31.13
C GLY A 290 6.23 -31.89 29.71
N PRO A 291 6.44 -32.79 28.71
CA PRO A 291 6.60 -32.39 27.32
C PRO A 291 5.34 -31.74 26.76
N TRP A 292 5.50 -30.67 26.01
CA TRP A 292 4.39 -29.93 25.39
C TRP A 292 4.81 -29.40 24.02
N GLN A 293 3.84 -28.95 23.22
CA GLN A 293 4.07 -28.51 21.85
C GLN A 293 3.36 -27.17 21.59
N GLU A 294 4.01 -26.30 20.84
CA GLU A 294 3.40 -25.13 20.21
C GLU A 294 3.23 -25.39 18.72
N ASP A 295 2.05 -25.03 18.20
CA ASP A 295 1.77 -25.03 16.77
C ASP A 295 1.70 -23.57 16.30
N TRP A 296 2.75 -23.13 15.61
CA TRP A 296 2.86 -21.78 15.05
C TRP A 296 2.25 -21.71 13.64
N GLY A 297 1.58 -22.76 13.19
CA GLY A 297 1.01 -22.92 11.84
C GLY A 297 2.06 -23.22 10.78
N GLY A 298 3.15 -22.45 10.72
CA GLY A 298 4.25 -22.66 9.78
C GLY A 298 5.28 -23.69 10.23
N TYR A 299 5.41 -23.88 11.55
CA TYR A 299 6.30 -24.86 12.17
C TYR A 299 5.76 -25.25 13.54
N ARG A 300 6.33 -26.32 14.11
CA ARG A 300 5.97 -26.81 15.44
C ARG A 300 7.20 -26.79 16.33
N GLU A 301 7.05 -26.24 17.52
CA GLU A 301 8.07 -26.32 18.56
C GLU A 301 7.66 -27.35 19.58
N VAL A 302 8.53 -28.35 19.83
CA VAL A 302 8.30 -29.34 20.88
C VAL A 302 9.25 -29.03 22.03
N HIS A 303 8.68 -28.78 23.19
CA HIS A 303 9.41 -28.46 24.42
C HIS A 303 9.38 -29.68 25.33
N PHE A 304 10.54 -30.08 25.83
CA PHE A 304 10.68 -31.21 26.76
C PHE A 304 11.80 -30.94 27.76
N GLY A 305 11.81 -31.69 28.86
CA GLY A 305 12.82 -31.54 29.90
C GLY A 305 14.24 -31.74 29.36
N ALA A 306 15.18 -30.92 29.84
CA ALA A 306 16.57 -31.00 29.38
C ALA A 306 17.15 -32.39 29.69
N ALA A 307 17.66 -33.06 28.65
CA ALA A 307 18.26 -34.38 28.73
C ALA A 307 19.55 -34.44 27.91
N LYS A 308 20.47 -35.30 28.34
CA LYS A 308 21.67 -35.64 27.57
C LYS A 308 21.37 -36.85 26.69
N PHE A 309 21.56 -36.74 25.39
CA PHE A 309 21.37 -37.82 24.43
C PHE A 309 22.47 -37.77 23.36
N LYS A 310 22.72 -38.92 22.71
CA LYS A 310 23.64 -39.03 21.56
C LYS A 310 22.94 -38.94 20.21
N ALA A 311 21.63 -39.17 20.19
CA ALA A 311 20.81 -39.15 18.99
C ALA A 311 19.37 -38.75 19.35
N VAL A 312 18.68 -38.12 18.41
CA VAL A 312 17.23 -37.86 18.46
C VAL A 312 16.60 -38.62 17.31
N LYS A 313 15.55 -39.39 17.60
CA LYS A 313 14.73 -40.06 16.59
C LYS A 313 13.39 -39.37 16.51
N VAL A 314 13.05 -38.82 15.34
CA VAL A 314 11.75 -38.23 15.06
C VAL A 314 10.96 -39.25 14.24
N ASN A 315 9.76 -39.63 14.71
CA ASN A 315 8.86 -40.53 14.00
C ASN A 315 7.62 -39.75 13.56
N PHE A 316 7.25 -39.90 12.30
CA PHE A 316 6.02 -39.33 11.76
C PHE A 316 4.92 -40.40 11.74
N LYS A 317 3.68 -40.01 12.02
CA LYS A 317 2.52 -40.91 11.99
C LYS A 317 2.18 -41.41 10.58
N THR A 318 2.74 -40.77 9.56
CA THR A 318 2.49 -41.04 8.15
C THR A 318 3.81 -40.87 7.38
N PRO A 319 4.05 -41.68 6.33
CA PRO A 319 5.19 -41.50 5.44
C PRO A 319 5.07 -40.27 4.53
N TYR A 320 3.89 -39.64 4.46
CA TYR A 320 3.64 -38.45 3.65
C TYR A 320 4.01 -37.16 4.39
N VAL A 321 5.25 -37.05 4.88
CA VAL A 321 5.78 -35.85 5.52
C VAL A 321 7.11 -35.48 4.88
N GLY A 322 7.24 -34.23 4.45
CA GLY A 322 8.52 -33.62 4.12
C GLY A 322 9.01 -32.78 5.30
N VAL A 323 10.30 -32.84 5.59
CA VAL A 323 10.95 -32.03 6.62
C VAL A 323 11.93 -31.11 5.93
N ASP A 324 11.58 -29.82 5.83
CA ASP A 324 12.47 -28.82 5.24
C ASP A 324 13.65 -28.50 6.20
N GLU A 325 13.34 -28.35 7.49
CA GLU A 325 14.33 -28.05 8.52
C GLU A 325 13.98 -28.71 9.87
N LEU A 326 15.00 -29.15 10.60
CA LEU A 326 14.91 -29.58 11.99
C LEU A 326 15.93 -28.81 12.82
N GLU A 327 15.43 -28.04 13.77
CA GLU A 327 16.27 -27.34 14.74
C GLU A 327 16.19 -27.98 16.11
N LEU A 328 17.34 -28.08 16.79
CA LEU A 328 17.42 -28.61 18.14
C LEU A 328 18.24 -27.66 19.00
N PHE A 329 17.64 -27.16 20.08
CA PHE A 329 18.26 -26.21 20.97
C PHE A 329 18.45 -26.80 22.36
N GLY A 330 19.63 -26.57 22.93
CA GLY A 330 19.92 -26.91 24.32
C GLY A 330 19.41 -25.85 25.30
N PRO A 331 19.54 -26.10 26.62
CA PRO A 331 19.17 -25.13 27.66
C PRO A 331 20.07 -23.88 27.66
N ASP A 332 21.27 -23.96 27.07
CA ASP A 332 22.12 -22.79 26.81
C ASP A 332 21.85 -22.27 25.39
N PRO A 333 21.18 -21.12 25.23
CA PRO A 333 20.88 -20.55 23.92
C PRO A 333 22.14 -20.17 23.12
N LYS A 334 23.29 -19.99 23.77
CA LYS A 334 24.56 -19.73 23.07
C LYS A 334 25.06 -20.95 22.31
N GLN A 335 24.59 -22.13 22.66
CA GLN A 335 24.86 -23.32 21.86
C GLN A 335 24.19 -23.22 20.50
N GLY A 336 23.13 -22.44 20.29
CA GLY A 336 22.44 -22.40 18.99
C GLY A 336 21.92 -23.77 18.55
N ASN A 337 21.67 -23.93 17.25
CA ASN A 337 21.13 -25.18 16.70
C ASN A 337 22.19 -26.29 16.71
N VAL A 338 22.02 -27.31 17.55
CA VAL A 338 22.93 -28.47 17.64
C VAL A 338 22.68 -29.52 16.56
N ALA A 339 21.58 -29.41 15.81
CA ALA A 339 21.27 -30.33 14.71
C ALA A 339 22.11 -30.06 13.44
N LEU A 340 22.82 -28.92 13.37
CA LEU A 340 23.60 -28.52 12.20
C LEU A 340 24.70 -29.54 11.85
N ALA A 341 24.79 -29.90 10.57
CA ALA A 341 25.86 -30.77 10.05
C ALA A 341 27.26 -30.18 10.27
N SER A 342 27.39 -28.84 10.22
CA SER A 342 28.63 -28.13 10.51
C SER A 342 29.15 -28.34 11.94
N ARG A 343 28.32 -28.87 12.84
CA ARG A 343 28.67 -29.25 14.21
C ARG A 343 28.94 -30.74 14.40
N GLY A 344 29.04 -31.48 13.30
CA GLY A 344 29.31 -32.92 13.30
C GLY A 344 28.07 -33.79 13.52
N THR A 345 26.87 -33.21 13.56
CA THR A 345 25.61 -33.97 13.62
C THR A 345 25.40 -34.70 12.31
N LYS A 346 25.12 -36.00 12.39
CA LYS A 346 24.81 -36.85 11.23
C LYS A 346 23.31 -37.12 11.21
N VAL A 347 22.70 -36.90 10.06
CA VAL A 347 21.30 -37.25 9.81
C VAL A 347 21.28 -38.61 9.12
N SER A 348 20.41 -39.50 9.59
CA SER A 348 20.15 -40.81 8.97
C SER A 348 18.65 -41.00 8.83
N GLY A 349 18.18 -41.28 7.61
CA GLY A 349 16.79 -41.47 7.27
C GLY A 349 16.64 -42.04 5.85
N PRO A 350 15.41 -42.32 5.38
CA PRO A 350 15.14 -42.68 3.99
C PRO A 350 15.81 -41.68 3.02
N ASP A 351 16.38 -42.19 1.93
CA ASP A 351 17.26 -41.50 0.96
C ASP A 351 16.61 -40.29 0.23
N HIS A 352 15.38 -39.92 0.59
CA HIS A 352 14.54 -38.93 -0.09
C HIS A 352 13.84 -37.94 0.85
N MET A 353 14.29 -37.82 2.11
CA MET A 353 13.82 -36.77 3.02
C MET A 353 14.48 -35.43 2.76
#